data_AF-A0A537XHX2-F1
#
_entry.id   AF-A0A537XHX2-F1
#
_cell.length_a   1.000
_cell.length_b   1.000
_cell.length_c   1.000
_cell.angle_alpha   90.00
_cell.angle_beta   90.00
_cell.angle_gamma   90.00
#
_symmetry.space_group_name_H-M   'P 1'
#
loop_
_entity.id
_entity.type
_entity.pdbx_description
1 polymer ?
#
loop_
_entity_poly.entity_id
_entity_poly.type
_entity_poly.pdbx_seq_one_letter_code
_entity_poly.pdbx_strand_id
1 'polypeptide(L)'
;MATDVQIERALATVAGTLNDHRLERLDAQAVQEIVAASLAGEPELTVDDGGGLHDETGARIGAIRRTDSGEWIADRQNPAAERSQTAIPSPPPQGKLRRAVTKLKVGSS
;
A
#
# COMPACT_ATOMS: atom_id res chain seq x y z
N MET A 1 -16.43 12.15 -0.16
CA MET A 1 -14.96 12.04 -0.18
C MET A 1 -14.36 12.26 1.20
N ALA A 2 -13.75 11.21 1.77
CA ALA A 2 -13.01 11.30 3.03
C ALA A 2 -11.86 12.33 2.94
N THR A 3 -11.71 13.14 3.97
CA THR A 3 -10.63 14.13 4.06
C THR A 3 -9.28 13.47 4.33
N ASP A 4 -8.21 14.20 4.01
CA ASP A 4 -6.83 13.83 4.26
C ASP A 4 -6.59 13.31 5.69
N VAL A 5 -7.04 14.11 6.67
CA VAL A 5 -6.93 13.83 8.09
C VAL A 5 -7.73 12.58 8.48
N GLN A 6 -8.89 12.35 7.86
CA GLN A 6 -9.67 11.13 8.09
C GLN A 6 -8.96 9.89 7.55
N ILE A 7 -8.35 9.98 6.37
CA ILE A 7 -7.59 8.89 5.76
C ILE A 7 -6.36 8.55 6.61
N GLU A 8 -5.56 9.55 7.01
CA GLU A 8 -4.38 9.32 7.86
C GLU A 8 -4.76 8.74 9.22
N ARG A 9 -5.83 9.25 9.83
CA ARG A 9 -6.36 8.72 11.08
C ARG A 9 -6.79 7.26 10.93
N ALA A 10 -7.53 6.93 9.87
CA ALA A 10 -7.97 5.57 9.62
C ALA A 10 -6.78 4.61 9.42
N LEU A 11 -5.77 5.01 8.63
CA LEU A 11 -4.55 4.23 8.42
C LEU A 11 -3.79 4.00 9.74
N ALA A 12 -3.63 5.04 10.55
CA ALA A 12 -2.96 4.95 11.85
C ALA A 12 -3.72 4.02 12.81
N THR A 13 -5.06 4.12 12.87
CA THR A 13 -5.89 3.24 13.70
C THR A 13 -5.79 1.79 13.24
N VAL A 14 -5.88 1.53 11.93
CA VAL A 14 -5.73 0.17 11.39
C VAL A 14 -4.37 -0.42 11.74
N ALA A 15 -3.27 0.29 11.47
CA ALA A 15 -1.94 -0.21 11.80
C ALA A 15 -1.78 -0.47 13.30
N GLY A 16 -2.25 0.44 14.15
CA GLY A 16 -2.24 0.27 15.61
C GLY A 16 -2.97 -0.99 16.05
N THR A 17 -4.24 -1.14 15.64
CA THR A 17 -5.07 -2.28 16.03
C THR A 17 -4.51 -3.62 15.52
N LEU A 18 -4.01 -3.67 14.29
CA LEU A 18 -3.42 -4.90 13.73
C LEU A 18 -2.15 -5.33 14.50
N ASN A 19 -1.32 -4.37 14.91
CA ASN A 19 -0.12 -4.64 15.70
C ASN A 19 -0.46 -5.02 17.15
N ASP A 20 -1.42 -4.35 17.76
CA ASP A 20 -1.89 -4.67 19.13
C ASP A 20 -2.43 -6.10 19.22
N HIS A 21 -3.18 -6.53 18.20
CA HIS A 21 -3.73 -7.87 18.11
C HIS A 21 -2.74 -8.91 17.56
N ARG A 22 -1.55 -8.49 17.14
CA ARG A 22 -0.49 -9.34 16.55
C ARG A 22 -1.00 -10.30 15.48
N LEU A 23 -1.88 -9.82 14.61
CA LEU A 23 -2.46 -10.67 13.57
C LEU A 23 -1.36 -11.11 12.59
N GLU A 24 -1.37 -12.38 12.18
CA GLU A 24 -0.39 -12.89 11.22
C GLU A 24 -0.86 -12.79 9.77
N ARG A 25 -2.18 -12.64 9.58
CA ARG A 25 -2.84 -12.50 8.28
C ARG A 25 -3.75 -11.29 8.28
N LEU A 26 -3.90 -10.68 7.12
CA LEU A 26 -4.88 -9.63 6.89
C LEU A 26 -6.27 -10.28 6.80
N ASP A 27 -7.21 -9.76 7.58
CA ASP A 27 -8.63 -10.06 7.45
C ASP A 27 -9.31 -8.79 6.93
N ALA A 28 -9.64 -8.75 5.64
CA ALA A 28 -10.20 -7.56 5.01
C ALA A 28 -11.53 -7.14 5.64
N GLN A 29 -12.33 -8.09 6.13
CA GLN A 29 -13.60 -7.78 6.78
C GLN A 29 -13.35 -7.10 8.14
N ALA A 30 -12.47 -7.66 8.96
CA ALA A 30 -12.14 -7.07 10.26
C ALA A 30 -11.50 -5.67 10.08
N VAL A 31 -10.65 -5.51 9.06
CA VAL A 31 -10.03 -4.22 8.74
C VAL A 31 -11.06 -3.21 8.24
N GLN A 32 -12.02 -3.64 7.42
CA GLN A 32 -13.12 -2.80 6.97
C GLN A 32 -13.93 -2.25 8.16
N GLU A 33 -14.18 -3.07 9.18
CA GLU A 33 -14.87 -2.63 10.40
C GLU A 33 -14.06 -1.59 11.18
N ILE A 34 -12.74 -1.76 11.29
CA ILE A 34 -11.84 -0.78 11.95
C ILE A 34 -11.84 0.55 11.19
N VAL A 35 -11.78 0.51 9.86
CA VAL A 35 -11.85 1.71 9.00
C VAL A 35 -13.20 2.41 9.17
N ALA A 36 -14.31 1.67 9.09
CA ALA A 36 -15.64 2.22 9.27
C ALA A 36 -15.82 2.87 10.67
N ALA A 37 -15.35 2.20 11.73
CA ALA A 37 -15.37 2.75 13.08
C ALA A 37 -14.57 4.05 13.21
N SER A 38 -13.43 4.14 12.51
CA SER A 38 -12.58 5.33 12.48
C SER A 38 -13.23 6.52 11.76
N LEU A 39 -14.14 6.24 10.83
CA LEU A 39 -14.92 7.21 10.06
C LEU A 39 -16.33 7.46 10.63
N ALA A 40 -16.57 7.08 11.89
CA ALA A 40 -17.88 7.20 12.54
C ALA A 40 -19.03 6.47 11.83
N GLY A 41 -18.72 5.41 11.08
CA GLY A 41 -19.69 4.52 10.44
C GLY A 41 -19.99 4.81 8.97
N GLU A 42 -19.44 5.88 8.39
CA GLU A 42 -19.66 6.19 6.97
C GLU A 42 -18.67 5.41 6.09
N PRO A 43 -19.14 4.51 5.20
CA PRO A 43 -18.26 3.68 4.36
C PRO A 43 -17.79 4.45 3.14
N GLU A 44 -17.06 5.55 3.35
CA GLU A 44 -16.42 6.29 2.25
C GLU A 44 -15.18 5.58 1.71
N LEU A 45 -14.63 4.64 2.49
CA LEU A 45 -13.43 3.88 2.17
C LEU A 45 -13.69 2.37 2.20
N THR A 46 -13.12 1.66 1.23
CA THR A 46 -13.24 0.20 1.10
C THR A 46 -11.87 -0.47 1.14
N VAL A 47 -11.81 -1.69 1.69
CA VAL A 47 -10.58 -2.47 1.85
C VAL A 47 -10.67 -3.75 1.03
N ASP A 48 -9.64 -4.04 0.23
CA ASP A 48 -9.52 -5.30 -0.50
C ASP A 48 -8.70 -6.37 0.26
N ASP A 49 -8.83 -7.64 -0.15
CA ASP A 49 -8.11 -8.79 0.43
C ASP A 49 -6.58 -8.70 0.36
N GLY A 50 -6.04 -7.88 -0.56
CA GLY A 50 -4.63 -7.55 -0.68
C GLY A 50 -4.19 -6.36 0.17
N GLY A 51 -5.09 -5.81 0.99
CA GLY A 51 -4.83 -4.67 1.88
C GLY A 51 -4.79 -3.32 1.18
N GLY A 52 -5.28 -3.19 -0.05
CA GLY A 52 -5.50 -1.87 -0.63
C GLY A 52 -6.69 -1.16 0.02
N LEU A 53 -6.54 0.14 0.21
CA LEU A 53 -7.58 1.05 0.65
C LEU A 53 -8.02 1.87 -0.55
N HIS A 54 -9.31 1.83 -0.86
CA HIS A 54 -9.94 2.46 -2.01
C HIS A 54 -10.95 3.51 -1.57
N ASP A 55 -11.06 4.61 -2.31
CA ASP A 55 -12.10 5.61 -2.11
C ASP A 55 -13.42 5.22 -2.82
N GLU A 56 -14.42 6.09 -2.73
CA GLU A 56 -15.73 5.95 -3.38
C GLU A 56 -15.68 5.83 -4.92
N THR A 57 -14.59 6.31 -5.55
CA THR A 57 -14.36 6.21 -7.00
C THR A 57 -13.71 4.88 -7.39
N GLY A 58 -13.34 4.06 -6.39
CA GLY A 58 -12.57 2.83 -6.57
C GLY A 58 -11.08 3.09 -6.76
N ALA A 59 -10.60 4.34 -6.60
CA ALA A 59 -9.18 4.66 -6.71
C ALA A 59 -8.44 4.19 -5.47
N ARG A 60 -7.31 3.51 -5.65
CA ARG A 60 -6.46 3.07 -4.54
C ARG A 60 -5.74 4.28 -3.94
N ILE A 61 -6.03 4.60 -2.69
CA ILE A 61 -5.45 5.72 -1.96
C ILE A 61 -4.45 5.28 -0.88
N GLY A 62 -4.51 4.02 -0.44
CA GLY A 62 -3.64 3.48 0.60
C GLY A 62 -3.34 1.99 0.46
N ALA A 63 -2.39 1.52 1.25
CA ALA A 63 -2.03 0.11 1.34
C ALA A 63 -1.64 -0.27 2.77
N ILE A 64 -2.16 -1.40 3.21
CA ILE A 64 -1.88 -2.05 4.48
C ILE A 64 -1.05 -3.30 4.15
N ARG A 65 0.14 -3.40 4.71
CA ARG A 65 1.07 -4.51 4.45
C ARG A 65 1.83 -4.89 5.70
N ARG A 66 2.26 -6.15 5.76
CA ARG A 66 3.14 -6.64 6.81
C ARG A 66 4.60 -6.53 6.36
N THR A 67 5.48 -6.05 7.22
CA THR A 67 6.93 -5.98 6.98
C THR A 67 7.57 -7.36 7.18
N ASP A 68 8.81 -7.53 6.70
CA ASP A 68 9.60 -8.74 6.95
C ASP A 68 9.84 -9.00 8.45
N SER A 69 9.82 -7.94 9.27
CA SER A 69 9.91 -8.01 10.73
C SER A 69 8.60 -8.47 11.39
N GLY A 70 7.52 -8.58 10.62
CA GLY A 70 6.21 -9.02 11.10
C GLY A 70 5.28 -7.90 11.59
N GLU A 71 5.67 -6.64 11.44
CA GLU A 71 4.89 -5.46 11.84
C GLU A 71 3.91 -5.06 10.73
N TRP A 72 2.72 -4.62 11.09
CA TRP A 72 1.78 -4.04 10.13
C TRP A 72 2.05 -2.56 9.94
N ILE A 73 2.15 -2.15 8.69
CA ILE A 73 2.25 -0.75 8.28
C ILE A 73 1.11 -0.40 7.34
N ALA A 74 0.51 0.76 7.55
CA ALA A 74 -0.52 1.32 6.69
C ALA A 74 0.03 2.64 6.13
N ASP A 75 0.13 2.71 4.80
CA ASP A 75 0.77 3.82 4.10
C ASP A 75 -0.15 4.37 3.01
N ARG A 76 -0.11 5.68 2.82
CA ARG A 76 -0.88 6.34 1.79
C ARG A 76 -0.13 6.28 0.46
N GLN A 77 -0.70 5.59 -0.50
CA GLN A 77 -0.05 5.35 -1.80
C GLN A 77 -0.30 6.45 -2.83
N ASN A 78 -1.22 7.39 -2.55
CA ASN A 78 -1.51 8.50 -3.45
C ASN A 78 -1.37 9.87 -2.76
N PRO A 79 -0.17 10.46 -2.75
CA PRO A 79 0.01 11.87 -2.43
C PRO A 79 -0.33 12.80 -3.64
N ALA A 80 -0.61 12.25 -4.82
CA ALA A 80 -0.67 12.99 -6.09
C ALA A 80 -2.01 13.69 -6.39
N ALA A 81 -2.99 13.66 -5.47
CA ALA A 81 -4.09 14.65 -5.50
C ALA A 81 -3.61 16.06 -5.11
N GLU A 82 -2.41 16.20 -4.52
CA GLU A 82 -1.76 17.51 -4.40
C GLU A 82 -0.65 17.75 -5.43
N ARG A 83 0.23 16.79 -5.78
CA ARG A 83 1.26 17.01 -6.84
C ARG A 83 1.73 15.73 -7.54
N SER A 84 1.57 15.70 -8.87
CA SER A 84 2.37 14.91 -9.85
C SER A 84 2.07 13.41 -10.06
N GLN A 85 1.72 13.13 -11.32
CA GLN A 85 1.77 11.84 -12.02
C GLN A 85 3.09 11.09 -11.80
N THR A 86 3.22 10.28 -10.75
CA THR A 86 4.38 9.40 -10.60
C THR A 86 3.90 7.96 -10.57
N ALA A 87 4.04 7.29 -11.72
CA ALA A 87 3.87 5.85 -11.82
C ALA A 87 4.82 5.16 -10.85
N ILE A 88 4.30 4.29 -9.99
CA ILE A 88 5.10 3.43 -9.13
C ILE A 88 5.70 2.35 -10.03
N PRO A 89 7.03 2.29 -10.26
CA PRO A 89 7.60 1.16 -11.00
C PRO A 89 7.48 -0.08 -10.11
N SER A 90 6.88 -1.14 -10.62
CA SER A 90 6.90 -2.45 -9.98
C SER A 90 8.35 -2.87 -9.74
N PRO A 91 8.70 -3.43 -8.55
CA PRO A 91 10.04 -3.94 -8.33
C PRO A 91 10.35 -5.03 -9.38
N PRO A 92 11.54 -5.02 -10.01
CA PRO A 92 11.88 -6.04 -10.99
C PRO A 92 11.91 -7.42 -10.30
N PRO A 93 11.48 -8.49 -10.99
CA PRO A 93 11.51 -9.83 -10.44
C PRO A 93 12.95 -10.20 -10.06
N GLN A 94 13.19 -10.36 -8.76
CA GLN A 94 14.49 -10.77 -8.26
C GLN A 94 14.79 -12.20 -8.70
N GLY A 95 15.85 -12.35 -9.50
CA GLY A 95 16.63 -13.58 -9.57
C GLY A 95 16.42 -14.44 -10.81
N LYS A 96 17.16 -14.12 -11.88
CA LYS A 96 18.13 -15.07 -12.50
C LYS A 96 19.31 -14.29 -13.07
N LEU A 97 20.35 -14.08 -12.27
CA LEU A 97 21.69 -13.77 -12.79
C LEU A 97 22.17 -14.97 -13.62
N ARG A 98 21.92 -14.92 -14.94
CA ARG A 98 22.60 -15.80 -15.91
C ARG A 98 23.25 -14.93 -16.99
N ARG A 99 24.48 -14.51 -16.64
CA ARG A 99 25.70 -14.59 -17.47
C ARG A 99 25.49 -14.43 -18.99
N ALA A 100 25.70 -13.22 -19.51
CA ALA A 100 26.14 -12.99 -20.89
C ALA A 100 26.76 -11.60 -21.04
N VAL A 101 28.09 -11.50 -20.95
CA VAL A 101 28.83 -10.36 -21.52
C VAL A 101 29.54 -10.86 -22.77
N THR A 102 28.89 -10.67 -23.91
CA THR A 102 29.48 -10.82 -25.23
C THR A 102 30.05 -9.46 -25.66
N LYS A 103 31.38 -9.41 -25.74
CA LYS A 103 32.21 -8.85 -26.84
C LYS A 103 31.57 -7.76 -27.72
N LEU A 104 32.12 -6.53 -27.70
CA LEU A 104 32.75 -5.83 -28.85
C LEU A 104 32.99 -4.35 -28.51
N LYS A 105 34.23 -3.87 -28.66
CA LYS A 105 34.47 -2.50 -29.11
C LYS A 105 35.62 -2.52 -30.11
N VAL A 106 35.25 -2.34 -31.38
CA VAL A 106 36.12 -1.94 -32.48
C VAL A 106 36.45 -0.47 -32.27
N GLY A 107 37.74 -0.14 -32.31
CA GLY A 107 38.24 1.23 -32.33
C GLY A 107 39.36 1.31 -33.36
N SER A 108 39.06 1.98 -34.47
CA SER A 108 39.97 2.29 -35.56
C SER A 108 41.06 3.26 -35.13
N SER A 109 42.28 3.05 -35.62
CA SER A 109 43.25 4.09 -35.99
C SER A 109 44.13 3.50 -37.08
#